data_AF-A0A252DWV7-F1
#
_entry.id   AF-A0A252DWV7-F1
#
_cell.length_a   1.000
_cell.length_b   1.000
_cell.length_c   1.000
_cell.angle_alpha   90.00
_cell.angle_beta   90.00
_cell.angle_gamma   90.00
#
_symmetry.space_group_name_H-M   'P 1'
#
loop_
_entity.id
_entity.type
_entity.pdbx_description
1 polymer ?
#
loop_
_entity_poly.entity_id
_entity_poly.type
_entity_poly.pdbx_seq_one_letter_code
_entity_poly.pdbx_strand_id
1 'polypeptide(L)'
;MQHESKNLANSHDTLLVFRLHEFLTGLTEAIPARNNDLDAQWNLKLAAHFTRPWSERRGIESIDRNAEVILVKVPLNLLSDVLAAKAIESKRDVISSEIEVSGSFVFAYQLVGHDWSIIVPDILSDLAVLYSTELAQLSKQLEQPVIRLIVSDTSCCISYELFEGGELVECFSGLEYDESPEDFDEHSIEAQRYILSPYPDDYPEAQQTAYFWSIRRQITAKEIGNIWDFTYQFLCDHDAFDPAIDCGNLLGEYFLSVAIAT
;
A
#
# COMPACT_ATOMS: atom_id res chain seq x y z
N MET A 1 7.27 45.97 -11.11
CA MET A 1 7.98 44.84 -10.51
C MET A 1 7.01 43.69 -10.46
N GLN A 2 7.10 42.82 -11.47
CA GLN A 2 6.36 41.58 -11.57
C GLN A 2 6.99 40.61 -10.57
N HIS A 3 6.20 40.09 -9.64
CA HIS A 3 6.59 38.90 -8.89
C HIS A 3 6.11 37.70 -9.71
N GLU A 4 7.09 37.00 -10.27
CA GLU A 4 6.91 35.77 -11.02
C GLU A 4 6.28 34.70 -10.11
N SER A 5 5.15 34.17 -10.56
CA SER A 5 4.59 32.91 -10.09
C SER A 5 5.61 31.81 -10.36
N LYS A 6 6.12 31.17 -9.31
CA LYS A 6 6.81 29.89 -9.46
C LYS A 6 5.78 28.87 -9.96
N ASN A 7 5.86 28.54 -11.24
CA ASN A 7 5.28 27.30 -11.77
C ASN A 7 5.93 26.13 -11.03
N LEU A 8 5.17 25.46 -10.17
CA LEU A 8 5.45 24.06 -9.84
C LEU A 8 5.25 23.27 -11.13
N ALA A 9 6.36 22.92 -11.79
CA ALA A 9 6.34 22.03 -12.93
C ALA A 9 5.95 20.64 -12.44
N ASN A 10 4.91 20.09 -13.07
CA ASN A 10 4.49 18.69 -12.96
C ASN A 10 5.68 17.76 -13.28
N SER A 11 6.24 17.07 -12.30
CA SER A 11 7.23 16.01 -12.53
C SER A 11 6.57 14.64 -12.33
N HIS A 12 6.11 14.03 -13.42
CA HIS A 12 5.72 12.63 -13.45
C HIS A 12 6.31 11.97 -14.70
N ASP A 13 7.41 11.25 -14.50
CA ASP A 13 8.24 10.70 -15.57
C ASP A 13 7.97 9.19 -15.70
N THR A 14 6.95 8.86 -16.48
CA THR A 14 6.59 7.51 -16.96
C THR A 14 5.58 6.74 -16.11
N LEU A 15 4.47 6.35 -16.73
CA LEU A 15 3.47 5.41 -16.19
C LEU A 15 3.59 4.03 -16.87
N LEU A 16 3.75 2.98 -16.07
CA LEU A 16 3.80 1.58 -16.53
C LEU A 16 2.55 0.82 -16.13
N VAL A 17 1.88 0.13 -17.07
CA VAL A 17 0.59 -0.53 -16.82
C VAL A 17 0.56 -1.95 -17.33
N PHE A 18 0.11 -2.91 -16.52
CA PHE A 18 -0.11 -4.29 -16.95
C PHE A 18 -1.08 -5.09 -16.07
N ARG A 19 -1.63 -6.20 -16.59
CA ARG A 19 -2.45 -7.13 -15.81
C ARG A 19 -1.63 -8.30 -15.31
N LEU A 20 -1.55 -8.46 -13.99
CA LEU A 20 -0.84 -9.57 -13.40
C LEU A 20 -1.76 -10.79 -13.30
N HIS A 21 -1.37 -11.87 -13.98
CA HIS A 21 -1.95 -13.19 -13.76
C HIS A 21 -1.15 -13.89 -12.65
N GLU A 22 -1.76 -14.88 -11.97
CA GLU A 22 -1.20 -15.55 -10.80
C GLU A 22 0.33 -15.72 -10.89
N PHE A 23 1.05 -15.06 -9.97
CA PHE A 23 2.43 -15.37 -9.72
C PHE A 23 2.44 -16.65 -8.87
N LEU A 24 2.82 -17.76 -9.48
CA LEU A 24 3.31 -18.90 -8.72
C LEU A 24 4.64 -18.46 -8.11
N THR A 25 4.61 -17.83 -6.94
CA THR A 25 5.81 -17.78 -6.11
C THR A 25 6.21 -19.23 -5.89
N GLY A 26 7.42 -19.58 -6.33
CA GLY A 26 8.00 -20.91 -6.18
C GLY A 26 8.32 -21.24 -4.72
N LEU A 27 7.35 -21.09 -3.81
CA LEU A 27 7.46 -21.44 -2.39
C LEU A 27 7.15 -22.91 -2.11
N THR A 28 6.98 -23.74 -3.14
CA THR A 28 6.87 -25.20 -2.96
C THR A 28 8.22 -25.90 -2.84
N GLU A 29 9.35 -25.23 -3.10
CA GLU A 29 10.67 -25.85 -2.94
C GLU A 29 11.34 -25.36 -1.65
N ALA A 30 11.40 -26.28 -0.67
CA ALA A 30 12.17 -26.25 0.58
C ALA A 30 11.50 -25.69 1.85
N ILE A 31 10.40 -26.30 2.29
CA ILE A 31 10.18 -26.46 3.74
C ILE A 31 10.50 -27.90 4.11
N PRO A 32 11.67 -28.20 4.71
CA PRO A 32 11.98 -29.56 5.13
C PRO A 32 11.00 -29.96 6.23
N ALA A 33 10.19 -30.98 5.97
CA ALA A 33 9.28 -31.57 6.95
C ALA A 33 10.06 -31.98 8.21
N ARG A 34 9.89 -31.23 9.30
CA ARG A 34 10.25 -31.70 10.64
C ARG A 34 9.04 -32.42 11.22
N ASN A 35 9.28 -33.65 11.69
CA ASN A 35 8.31 -34.65 12.13
C ASN A 35 7.60 -34.27 13.45
N ASN A 36 6.75 -33.23 13.46
CA ASN A 36 5.75 -33.03 14.52
C ASN A 36 4.36 -32.80 13.89
N ASP A 37 3.34 -33.47 14.42
CA ASP A 37 1.96 -33.38 13.90
C ASP A 37 1.37 -31.96 13.94
N LEU A 38 1.80 -31.12 14.88
CA LEU A 38 1.42 -29.70 14.96
C LEU A 38 2.04 -28.88 13.83
N ASP A 39 3.30 -29.15 13.49
CA ASP A 39 4.00 -28.49 12.39
C ASP A 39 3.39 -28.89 11.04
N ALA A 40 2.95 -30.15 10.90
CA ALA A 40 2.26 -30.62 9.69
C ALA A 40 0.89 -29.93 9.49
N GLN A 41 0.10 -29.78 10.55
CA GLN A 41 -1.18 -29.06 10.47
C GLN A 41 -0.98 -27.56 10.23
N TRP A 42 0.04 -26.96 10.84
CA TRP A 42 0.41 -25.58 10.61
C TRP A 42 0.88 -25.35 9.16
N ASN A 43 1.74 -26.22 8.64
CA ASN A 43 2.19 -26.19 7.26
C ASN A 43 1.05 -26.39 6.25
N LEU A 44 0.07 -27.25 6.55
CA LEU A 44 -1.13 -27.40 5.72
C LEU A 44 -1.99 -26.13 5.72
N LYS A 45 -2.15 -25.47 6.88
CA LYS A 45 -2.87 -24.21 6.98
C LYS A 45 -2.14 -23.07 6.26
N LEU A 46 -0.82 -22.98 6.40
CA LEU A 46 0.01 -22.01 5.68
C LEU A 46 -0.04 -22.26 4.18
N ALA A 47 0.14 -23.51 3.74
CA ALA A 47 0.05 -23.85 2.32
C ALA A 47 -1.34 -23.48 1.78
N ALA A 48 -2.43 -23.89 2.44
CA ALA A 48 -3.78 -23.52 2.02
C ALA A 48 -4.00 -21.99 1.99
N HIS A 49 -3.43 -21.25 2.94
CA HIS A 49 -3.49 -19.79 2.98
C HIS A 49 -2.79 -19.17 1.76
N PHE A 50 -1.54 -19.58 1.47
CA PHE A 50 -0.73 -19.01 0.41
C PHE A 50 -0.99 -19.58 -0.99
N THR A 51 -1.72 -20.70 -1.10
CA THR A 51 -2.12 -21.29 -2.40
C THR A 51 -3.58 -21.05 -2.76
N ARG A 52 -4.36 -20.31 -1.95
CA ARG A 52 -5.75 -19.98 -2.31
C ARG A 52 -5.80 -19.10 -3.56
N PRO A 53 -6.81 -19.22 -4.43
CA PRO A 53 -6.96 -18.37 -5.61
C PRO A 53 -6.94 -16.88 -5.22
N TRP A 54 -6.34 -16.03 -6.06
CA TRP A 54 -6.30 -14.58 -5.81
C TRP A 54 -7.70 -14.00 -5.57
N SER A 55 -8.68 -14.41 -6.38
CA SER A 55 -10.08 -13.97 -6.25
C SER A 55 -10.68 -14.13 -4.85
N GLU A 56 -10.17 -15.04 -4.02
CA GLU A 56 -10.65 -15.30 -2.65
C GLU A 56 -9.85 -14.57 -1.56
N ARG A 57 -8.76 -13.88 -1.90
CA ARG A 57 -7.88 -13.20 -0.92
C ARG A 57 -8.39 -11.82 -0.59
N ARG A 58 -8.31 -11.41 0.68
CA ARG A 58 -8.66 -10.08 1.17
C ARG A 58 -7.73 -9.71 2.31
N GLY A 59 -7.67 -8.42 2.63
CA GLY A 59 -6.79 -7.93 3.68
C GLY A 59 -5.37 -7.68 3.18
N ILE A 60 -4.41 -7.91 4.07
CA ILE A 60 -2.98 -7.74 3.82
C ILE A 60 -2.34 -9.13 3.80
N GLU A 61 -1.61 -9.46 2.75
CA GLU A 61 -0.94 -10.76 2.65
C GLU A 61 0.31 -10.86 3.54
N SER A 62 1.05 -9.76 3.70
CA SER A 62 2.21 -9.68 4.59
C SER A 62 2.45 -8.25 5.08
N ILE A 63 2.81 -8.14 6.37
CA ILE A 63 3.26 -6.89 7.00
C ILE A 63 4.79 -6.76 7.04
N ASP A 64 5.52 -7.81 6.65
CA ASP A 64 6.99 -7.87 6.63
C ASP A 64 7.55 -7.15 5.40
N ARG A 65 7.25 -5.85 5.27
CA ARG A 65 7.73 -5.01 4.17
C ARG A 65 7.72 -3.53 4.53
N ASN A 66 8.49 -2.77 3.75
CA ASN A 66 8.43 -1.31 3.71
C ASN A 66 7.86 -0.88 2.38
N ALA A 67 6.58 -0.54 2.35
CA ALA A 67 5.88 -0.23 1.12
C ALA A 67 4.74 0.76 1.33
N GLU A 68 4.54 1.58 0.31
CA GLU A 68 3.35 2.37 0.11
C GLU A 68 2.63 1.84 -1.14
N VAL A 69 1.32 1.61 -1.04
CA VAL A 69 0.48 1.22 -2.16
C VAL A 69 -0.81 2.04 -2.16
N ILE A 70 -1.34 2.33 -3.35
CA ILE A 70 -2.65 2.95 -3.52
C ILE A 70 -3.57 1.97 -4.21
N LEU A 71 -4.68 1.65 -3.54
CA LEU A 71 -5.73 0.79 -4.05
C LEU A 71 -6.84 1.69 -4.62
N VAL A 72 -7.24 1.47 -5.86
CA VAL A 72 -8.33 2.20 -6.52
C VAL A 72 -9.36 1.22 -7.04
N LYS A 73 -10.63 1.39 -6.66
CA LYS A 73 -11.71 0.45 -6.99
C LYS A 73 -12.26 0.67 -8.42
N VAL A 74 -11.40 0.54 -9.41
CA VAL A 74 -11.73 0.64 -10.85
C VAL A 74 -10.98 -0.39 -11.68
N PRO A 75 -11.49 -0.73 -12.88
CA PRO A 75 -10.71 -1.45 -13.88
C PRO A 75 -9.43 -0.71 -14.27
N LEU A 76 -8.34 -1.45 -14.46
CA LEU A 76 -7.01 -0.88 -14.73
C LEU A 76 -6.95 0.03 -15.97
N ASN A 77 -7.75 -0.25 -16.99
CA ASN A 77 -7.80 0.57 -18.20
C ASN A 77 -8.31 1.99 -17.90
N LEU A 78 -9.34 2.12 -17.05
CA LEU A 78 -9.88 3.41 -16.66
C LEU A 78 -8.88 4.17 -15.79
N LEU A 79 -8.24 3.48 -14.83
CA LEU A 79 -7.18 4.09 -14.02
C LEU A 79 -6.02 4.58 -14.89
N SER A 80 -5.58 3.74 -15.84
CA SER A 80 -4.50 4.07 -16.75
C SER A 80 -4.81 5.29 -17.61
N ASP A 81 -6.04 5.46 -18.08
CA ASP A 81 -6.45 6.65 -18.84
C ASP A 81 -6.30 7.93 -17.98
N VAL A 82 -6.70 7.87 -16.71
CA VAL A 82 -6.58 9.01 -15.77
C VAL A 82 -5.12 9.33 -15.43
N LEU A 83 -4.31 8.32 -15.12
CA LEU A 83 -2.91 8.52 -14.79
C LEU A 83 -2.09 8.97 -16.02
N ALA A 84 -2.38 8.43 -17.21
CA ALA A 84 -1.68 8.81 -18.43
C ALA A 84 -1.88 10.29 -18.80
N ALA A 85 -3.02 10.89 -18.43
CA ALA A 85 -3.26 12.31 -18.64
C ALA A 85 -2.33 13.23 -17.81
N LYS A 86 -1.73 12.70 -16.74
CA LYS A 86 -0.79 13.41 -15.86
C LYS A 86 0.68 13.05 -16.13
N ALA A 87 0.94 11.99 -16.89
CA ALA A 87 2.28 11.49 -17.16
C ALA A 87 2.88 12.10 -18.44
N ILE A 88 4.21 12.29 -18.45
CA ILE A 88 4.93 12.68 -19.68
C ILE A 88 4.92 11.55 -20.70
N GLU A 89 5.09 10.31 -20.23
CA GLU A 89 5.06 9.10 -21.03
C GLU A 89 4.18 8.04 -20.35
N SER A 90 3.48 7.22 -21.14
CA SER A 90 2.71 6.08 -20.64
C SER A 90 2.88 4.87 -21.54
N LYS A 91 3.14 3.71 -20.93
CA LYS A 91 3.25 2.42 -21.60
C LYS A 91 2.26 1.43 -20.97
N ARG A 92 1.54 0.69 -21.81
CA ARG A 92 0.57 -0.34 -21.41
C ARG A 92 1.05 -1.71 -21.88
N ASP A 93 0.58 -2.75 -21.20
CA ASP A 93 0.85 -4.16 -21.49
C ASP A 93 2.34 -4.49 -21.49
N VAL A 94 3.05 -3.97 -20.48
CA VAL A 94 4.51 -3.98 -20.45
C VAL A 94 5.15 -5.21 -19.77
N ILE A 95 4.35 -6.22 -19.42
CA ILE A 95 4.89 -7.47 -18.87
C ILE A 95 5.93 -8.06 -19.83
N SER A 96 7.05 -8.53 -19.26
CA SER A 96 8.16 -9.13 -19.99
C SER A 96 8.83 -8.21 -21.02
N SER A 97 8.56 -6.91 -20.95
CA SER A 97 9.22 -5.90 -21.79
C SER A 97 10.32 -5.22 -20.99
N GLU A 98 11.47 -5.01 -21.62
CA GLU A 98 12.50 -4.13 -21.08
C GLU A 98 12.10 -2.68 -21.33
N ILE A 99 12.09 -1.87 -20.28
CA ILE A 99 11.67 -0.48 -20.35
C ILE A 99 12.76 0.36 -19.73
N GLU A 100 13.35 1.22 -20.54
CA GLU A 100 14.17 2.30 -20.04
C GLU A 100 13.28 3.35 -19.41
N VAL A 101 13.56 3.66 -18.14
CA VAL A 101 12.84 4.66 -17.37
C VAL A 101 13.87 5.71 -16.94
N SER A 102 13.63 6.97 -17.31
CA SER A 102 14.41 8.10 -16.84
C SER A 102 13.59 8.90 -15.83
N GLY A 103 14.03 8.99 -14.58
CA GLY A 103 13.34 9.77 -13.54
C GLY A 103 12.33 8.97 -12.73
N SER A 104 11.35 9.69 -12.15
CA SER A 104 10.35 9.16 -11.21
C SER A 104 9.16 8.54 -11.92
N PHE A 105 8.93 7.24 -11.71
CA PHE A 105 7.85 6.51 -12.35
C PHE A 105 6.82 5.99 -11.36
N VAL A 106 5.67 5.63 -11.92
CA VAL A 106 4.60 4.93 -11.21
C VAL A 106 4.28 3.66 -11.99
N PHE A 107 4.08 2.56 -11.26
CA PHE A 107 3.54 1.34 -11.86
C PHE A 107 2.12 1.08 -11.36
N ALA A 108 1.26 0.66 -12.28
CA ALA A 108 -0.12 0.31 -11.98
C ALA A 108 -0.46 -1.08 -12.53
N TYR A 109 -1.09 -1.91 -11.71
CA TYR A 109 -1.51 -3.24 -12.11
C TYR A 109 -2.84 -3.61 -11.48
N GLN A 110 -3.44 -4.69 -11.98
CA GLN A 110 -4.65 -5.27 -11.39
C GLN A 110 -4.47 -6.78 -11.35
N LEU A 111 -4.75 -7.36 -10.20
CA LEU A 111 -4.73 -8.80 -9.98
C LEU A 111 -5.99 -9.41 -10.60
N VAL A 112 -5.83 -10.52 -11.32
CA VAL A 112 -6.99 -11.28 -11.84
C VAL A 112 -7.89 -11.72 -10.67
N GLY A 113 -9.18 -11.43 -10.79
CA GLY A 113 -10.18 -11.76 -9.77
C GLY A 113 -10.43 -10.67 -8.73
N HIS A 114 -9.78 -9.49 -8.86
CA HIS A 114 -10.01 -8.34 -7.99
C HIS A 114 -10.50 -7.12 -8.77
N ASP A 115 -11.42 -6.38 -8.15
CA ASP A 115 -11.94 -5.11 -8.69
C ASP A 115 -11.05 -3.91 -8.38
N TRP A 116 -10.02 -4.12 -7.55
CA TRP A 116 -9.05 -3.10 -7.16
C TRP A 116 -7.85 -3.12 -8.10
N SER A 117 -7.58 -1.97 -8.70
CA SER A 117 -6.28 -1.68 -9.32
C SER A 117 -5.33 -1.13 -8.25
N ILE A 118 -4.07 -1.46 -8.38
CA ILE A 118 -3.01 -1.13 -7.43
C ILE A 118 -2.04 -0.22 -8.15
N ILE A 119 -1.78 0.93 -7.56
CA ILE A 119 -0.71 1.85 -7.93
C ILE A 119 0.39 1.67 -6.90
N VAL A 120 1.62 1.65 -7.37
CA VAL A 120 2.76 1.60 -6.50
C VAL A 120 3.82 2.58 -7.01
N PRO A 121 4.28 3.48 -6.14
CA PRO A 121 5.28 4.47 -6.49
C PRO A 121 6.68 3.87 -6.55
N ASP A 122 7.55 4.53 -7.30
CA ASP A 122 8.99 4.34 -7.18
C ASP A 122 9.48 4.72 -5.77
N ILE A 123 10.31 3.86 -5.17
CA ILE A 123 10.87 3.99 -3.82
C ILE A 123 11.69 5.28 -3.67
N LEU A 124 12.25 5.79 -4.76
CA LEU A 124 13.18 6.92 -4.75
C LEU A 124 12.51 8.29 -4.98
N SER A 125 11.19 8.34 -5.14
CA SER A 125 10.54 9.50 -5.72
C SER A 125 9.43 10.09 -4.84
N ASP A 126 9.61 11.36 -4.46
CA ASP A 126 8.54 12.22 -3.90
C ASP A 126 7.53 12.55 -5.01
N LEU A 127 6.61 11.62 -5.25
CA LEU A 127 5.64 11.73 -6.32
C LEU A 127 4.41 12.50 -5.84
N ALA A 128 4.21 13.71 -6.38
CA ALA A 128 3.06 14.55 -6.03
C ALA A 128 1.69 13.84 -6.15
N VAL A 129 1.55 12.82 -7.03
CA VAL A 129 0.32 12.02 -7.19
C VAL A 129 -0.07 11.23 -5.92
N LEU A 130 0.87 11.07 -5.00
CA LEU A 130 0.69 10.38 -3.71
C LEU A 130 0.20 11.30 -2.61
N TYR A 131 0.24 12.62 -2.82
CA TYR A 131 -0.27 13.56 -1.83
C TYR A 131 -1.76 13.38 -1.65
N SER A 132 -2.24 13.47 -0.40
CA SER A 132 -3.64 13.26 -0.05
C SER A 132 -4.61 14.12 -0.87
N THR A 133 -4.20 15.32 -1.29
CA THR A 133 -4.97 16.18 -2.21
C THR A 133 -5.14 15.60 -3.61
N GLU A 134 -4.10 14.95 -4.15
CA GLU A 134 -4.16 14.29 -5.46
C GLU A 134 -4.95 12.98 -5.38
N LEU A 135 -4.85 12.23 -4.28
CA LEU A 135 -5.65 11.03 -4.04
C LEU A 135 -7.14 11.34 -3.88
N ALA A 136 -7.46 12.44 -3.18
CA ALA A 136 -8.81 12.98 -3.14
C ALA A 136 -9.31 13.33 -4.55
N GLN A 137 -8.54 14.09 -5.34
CA GLN A 137 -8.90 14.40 -6.72
C GLN A 137 -9.09 13.14 -7.58
N LEU A 138 -8.24 12.12 -7.41
CA LEU A 138 -8.35 10.86 -8.11
C LEU A 138 -9.66 10.15 -7.77
N SER A 139 -10.01 10.07 -6.49
CA SER A 139 -11.29 9.52 -6.04
C SER A 139 -12.48 10.29 -6.63
N LYS A 140 -12.41 11.62 -6.67
CA LYS A 140 -13.42 12.48 -7.29
C LYS A 140 -13.57 12.23 -8.79
N GLN A 141 -12.46 12.16 -9.51
CA GLN A 141 -12.44 12.02 -10.97
C GLN A 141 -12.96 10.66 -11.41
N LEU A 142 -12.66 9.61 -10.65
CA LEU A 142 -13.10 8.25 -10.93
C LEU A 142 -14.48 7.94 -10.35
N GLU A 143 -15.00 8.80 -9.47
CA GLU A 143 -16.22 8.57 -8.68
C GLU A 143 -16.16 7.22 -7.93
N GLN A 144 -14.98 6.86 -7.43
CA GLN A 144 -14.72 5.59 -6.75
C GLN A 144 -13.83 5.77 -5.52
N PRO A 145 -13.88 4.83 -4.56
CA PRO A 145 -12.98 4.83 -3.42
C PRO A 145 -11.51 4.68 -3.82
N VAL A 146 -10.65 5.41 -3.11
CA VAL A 146 -9.19 5.31 -3.16
C VAL A 146 -8.69 5.05 -1.74
N ILE A 147 -7.84 4.04 -1.57
CA ILE A 147 -7.20 3.73 -0.29
C ILE A 147 -5.69 3.90 -0.47
N ARG A 148 -5.07 4.77 0.33
CA ARG A 148 -3.63 4.78 0.52
C ARG A 148 -3.31 3.84 1.68
N LEU A 149 -2.37 2.93 1.50
CA LEU A 149 -1.90 2.01 2.54
C LEU A 149 -0.38 2.13 2.65
N ILE A 150 0.11 2.30 3.87
CA ILE A 150 1.54 2.33 4.18
C ILE A 150 1.82 1.28 5.23
N VAL A 151 2.86 0.49 4.99
CA VAL A 151 3.38 -0.52 5.93
C VAL A 151 4.88 -0.32 6.04
N SER A 152 5.40 -0.29 7.27
CA SER A 152 6.83 -0.29 7.55
C SER A 152 7.13 -1.28 8.65
N ASP A 153 7.75 -2.41 8.30
CA ASP A 153 8.22 -3.39 9.28
C ASP A 153 9.38 -2.81 10.11
N THR A 154 10.28 -2.06 9.49
CA THR A 154 11.41 -1.41 10.17
C THR A 154 10.99 -0.34 11.17
N SER A 155 9.91 0.39 10.89
CA SER A 155 9.34 1.38 11.80
C SER A 155 8.20 0.82 12.65
N CYS A 156 7.89 -0.48 12.49
CA CYS A 156 6.81 -1.17 13.18
C CYS A 156 5.48 -0.36 13.14
N CYS A 157 5.13 0.11 11.94
CA CYS A 157 3.99 0.99 11.73
C CYS A 157 3.12 0.59 10.54
N ILE A 158 1.86 0.97 10.63
CA ILE A 158 0.86 0.77 9.57
C ILE A 158 -0.12 1.92 9.55
N SER A 159 -0.47 2.41 8.38
CA SER A 159 -1.45 3.48 8.23
C SER A 159 -2.27 3.33 6.96
N TYR A 160 -3.46 3.93 6.99
CA TYR A 160 -4.28 4.08 5.80
C TYR A 160 -5.02 5.40 5.74
N GLU A 161 -5.34 5.82 4.52
CA GLU A 161 -6.24 6.93 4.22
C GLU A 161 -7.30 6.46 3.22
N LEU A 162 -8.58 6.68 3.52
CA LEU A 162 -9.71 6.37 2.64
C LEU A 162 -10.29 7.65 2.08
N PHE A 163 -10.26 7.79 0.75
CA PHE A 163 -10.90 8.89 0.03
C PHE A 163 -12.12 8.39 -0.73
N GLU A 164 -13.22 9.15 -0.66
CA GLU A 164 -14.40 8.91 -1.47
C GLU A 164 -14.99 10.23 -1.98
N GLY A 165 -15.30 10.30 -3.27
CA GLY A 165 -15.97 11.44 -3.88
C GLY A 165 -15.17 12.76 -3.82
N GLY A 166 -13.87 12.69 -3.57
CA GLY A 166 -13.03 13.89 -3.41
C GLY A 166 -12.72 14.31 -2.00
N GLU A 167 -13.15 13.54 -1.00
CA GLU A 167 -13.00 13.89 0.42
C GLU A 167 -12.27 12.78 1.16
N LEU A 168 -11.46 13.15 2.16
CA LEU A 168 -10.92 12.20 3.12
C LEU A 168 -12.05 11.77 4.07
N VAL A 169 -12.34 10.48 4.11
CA VAL A 169 -13.47 9.90 4.86
C VAL A 169 -13.00 9.31 6.18
N GLU A 170 -11.84 8.67 6.16
CA GLU A 170 -11.27 7.98 7.32
C GLU A 170 -9.75 7.90 7.17
N CYS A 171 -9.03 8.09 8.28
CA CYS A 171 -7.60 7.82 8.34
C CYS A 171 -7.25 7.13 9.66
N PHE A 172 -6.21 6.31 9.58
CA PHE A 172 -5.69 5.55 10.70
C PHE A 172 -4.17 5.50 10.61
N SER A 173 -3.49 5.58 11.74
CA SER A 173 -2.06 5.34 11.86
C SER A 173 -1.77 4.60 13.16
N GLY A 174 -1.04 3.50 13.08
CA GLY A 174 -0.66 2.65 14.20
C GLY A 174 0.85 2.48 14.28
N LEU A 175 1.37 2.47 15.52
CA LEU A 175 2.79 2.33 15.85
C LEU A 175 2.93 1.33 17.00
N GLU A 176 3.90 0.43 16.94
CA GLU A 176 4.19 -0.50 18.05
C GLU A 176 4.92 0.14 19.24
N TYR A 177 5.51 1.32 19.05
CA TYR A 177 6.23 2.06 20.08
C TYR A 177 5.73 3.50 20.14
N ASP A 178 5.71 4.08 21.35
CA ASP A 178 5.39 5.50 21.57
C ASP A 178 6.60 6.37 21.20
N GLU A 179 6.96 6.38 19.93
CA GLU A 179 7.68 7.50 19.36
C GLU A 179 6.64 8.59 19.14
N SER A 180 6.71 9.68 19.92
CA SER A 180 5.93 10.86 19.61
C SER A 180 6.26 11.22 18.17
N PRO A 181 5.30 11.20 17.23
CA PRO A 181 5.63 11.57 15.89
C PRO A 181 5.99 13.05 15.91
N GLU A 182 7.28 13.36 15.83
CA GLU A 182 7.75 14.74 15.67
C GLU A 182 7.24 15.33 14.34
N ASP A 183 6.71 14.49 13.45
CA ASP A 183 6.29 14.82 12.07
C ASP A 183 4.79 14.59 11.77
N PHE A 184 3.91 14.41 12.77
CA PHE A 184 2.47 14.54 12.49
C PHE A 184 2.18 16.03 12.27
N ASP A 185 2.21 16.42 11.00
CA ASP A 185 2.04 17.79 10.53
C ASP A 185 0.86 18.45 11.26
N GLU A 186 1.15 19.54 11.98
CA GLU A 186 0.31 20.22 12.97
C GLU A 186 -1.00 20.79 12.36
N HIS A 187 -1.32 20.49 11.09
CA HIS A 187 -2.27 21.23 10.26
C HIS A 187 -3.36 20.40 9.56
N SER A 188 -3.49 19.08 9.72
CA SER A 188 -4.29 18.31 8.73
C SER A 188 -5.53 17.54 9.21
N ILE A 189 -5.68 17.04 10.45
CA ILE A 189 -6.95 16.53 11.03
C ILE A 189 -6.70 16.17 12.51
N GLU A 190 -7.60 16.54 13.43
CA GLU A 190 -7.52 16.13 14.84
C GLU A 190 -7.88 14.63 14.99
N ALA A 191 -6.95 13.74 14.65
CA ALA A 191 -7.09 12.32 14.90
C ALA A 191 -7.04 12.03 16.41
N GLN A 192 -7.97 11.22 16.90
CA GLN A 192 -8.00 10.82 18.29
C GLN A 192 -6.90 9.79 18.54
N ARG A 193 -6.09 10.03 19.58
CA ARG A 193 -5.06 9.10 20.04
C ARG A 193 -5.64 8.03 20.97
N TYR A 194 -5.21 6.79 20.78
CA TYR A 194 -5.54 5.61 21.58
C TYR A 194 -4.25 4.91 22.01
N ILE A 195 -4.24 4.45 23.25
CA ILE A 195 -3.23 3.51 23.76
C ILE A 195 -3.87 2.13 23.76
N LEU A 196 -3.23 1.18 23.07
CA LEU A 196 -3.72 -0.18 22.92
C LEU A 196 -2.92 -1.10 23.83
N SER A 197 -3.64 -1.85 24.67
CA SER A 197 -3.04 -2.83 25.57
C SER A 197 -3.99 -4.01 25.82
N PRO A 198 -3.45 -5.22 26.02
CA PRO A 198 -2.02 -5.58 25.91
C PRO A 198 -1.58 -5.73 24.44
N TYR A 199 -0.27 -5.67 24.22
CA TYR A 199 0.33 -6.16 22.98
C TYR A 199 -0.03 -7.65 22.78
N PRO A 200 -0.27 -8.14 21.55
CA PRO A 200 -0.69 -9.52 21.33
C PRO A 200 0.34 -10.58 21.75
N ASP A 201 1.64 -10.22 21.70
CA ASP A 201 2.75 -11.11 22.02
C ASP A 201 3.14 -11.10 23.50
N ASP A 202 3.98 -12.05 23.90
CA ASP A 202 4.48 -12.33 25.27
C ASP A 202 5.28 -11.17 25.93
N TYR A 203 5.15 -9.94 25.43
CA TYR A 203 5.70 -8.71 25.99
C TYR A 203 4.59 -7.91 26.70
N PRO A 204 4.26 -8.25 27.96
CA PRO A 204 3.17 -7.62 28.71
C PRO A 204 3.35 -6.12 28.97
N GLU A 205 4.54 -5.58 28.69
CA GLU A 205 4.87 -4.15 28.85
C GLU A 205 4.82 -3.36 27.52
N ALA A 206 4.68 -4.02 26.37
CA ALA A 206 4.58 -3.34 25.08
C ALA A 206 3.20 -2.69 24.90
N GLN A 207 3.16 -1.49 24.33
CA GLN A 207 1.96 -0.71 24.08
C GLN A 207 2.00 -0.20 22.65
N GLN A 208 0.91 -0.39 21.90
CA GLN A 208 0.76 0.22 20.60
C GLN A 208 0.03 1.55 20.74
N THR A 209 0.43 2.54 19.95
CA THR A 209 -0.28 3.81 19.82
C THR A 209 -1.03 3.82 18.50
N ALA A 210 -2.29 4.23 18.53
CA ALA A 210 -3.09 4.44 17.34
C ALA A 210 -3.67 5.84 17.28
N TYR A 211 -3.74 6.39 16.08
CA TYR A 211 -4.42 7.64 15.75
C TYR A 211 -5.53 7.31 14.77
N PHE A 212 -6.76 7.73 15.07
CA PHE A 212 -7.90 7.44 14.22
C PHE A 212 -8.81 8.65 14.08
N TRP A 213 -9.28 8.88 12.87
CA TRP A 213 -10.31 9.85 12.55
C TRP A 213 -11.24 9.30 11.47
N SER A 214 -12.54 9.55 11.59
CA SER A 214 -13.54 9.14 10.60
C SER A 214 -14.76 10.05 10.65
N ILE A 215 -15.30 10.40 9.48
CA ILE A 215 -16.61 11.09 9.40
C ILE A 215 -17.78 10.13 9.65
N ARG A 216 -17.54 8.81 9.57
CA ARG A 216 -18.61 7.79 9.56
C ARG A 216 -18.84 7.15 10.91
N ARG A 217 -17.78 7.02 11.70
CA ARG A 217 -17.82 6.25 12.94
C ARG A 217 -16.91 6.84 14.00
N GLN A 218 -17.32 6.61 15.23
CA GLN A 218 -16.44 6.71 16.38
C GLN A 218 -15.99 5.29 16.72
N ILE A 219 -14.79 5.16 17.27
CA ILE A 219 -14.25 3.87 17.65
C ILE A 219 -13.66 3.94 19.06
N THR A 220 -13.54 2.79 19.70
CA THR A 220 -12.88 2.64 20.99
C THR A 220 -11.56 1.90 20.83
N ALA A 221 -10.64 2.06 21.79
CA ALA A 221 -9.39 1.30 21.82
C ALA A 221 -9.63 -0.23 21.77
N LYS A 222 -10.73 -0.71 22.38
CA LYS A 222 -11.09 -2.13 22.36
C LYS A 222 -11.50 -2.63 20.98
N GLU A 223 -12.15 -1.78 20.19
CA GLU A 223 -12.56 -2.11 18.81
C GLU A 223 -11.39 -2.04 17.83
N ILE A 224 -10.41 -1.17 18.07
CA ILE A 224 -9.14 -1.20 17.35
C ILE A 224 -8.41 -2.50 17.72
N GLY A 225 -8.25 -2.78 19.01
CA GLY A 225 -7.57 -3.98 19.50
C GLY A 225 -6.09 -3.93 19.20
N ASN A 226 -5.71 -4.36 18.00
CA ASN A 226 -4.35 -4.38 17.48
C ASN A 226 -4.26 -3.64 16.14
N ILE A 227 -3.20 -2.86 15.94
CA ILE A 227 -3.06 -2.00 14.75
C ILE A 227 -3.03 -2.78 13.41
N TRP A 228 -2.45 -3.98 13.42
CA TRP A 228 -2.33 -4.84 12.25
C TRP A 228 -3.66 -5.51 11.91
N ASP A 229 -4.29 -6.12 12.90
CA ASP A 229 -5.61 -6.75 12.76
C ASP A 229 -6.68 -5.73 12.36
N PHE A 230 -6.62 -4.54 12.93
CA PHE A 230 -7.55 -3.46 12.59
C PHE A 230 -7.44 -3.07 11.11
N THR A 231 -6.22 -2.89 10.61
CA THR A 231 -6.00 -2.52 9.20
C THR A 231 -6.32 -3.68 8.25
N TYR A 232 -5.98 -4.91 8.65
CA TYR A 232 -6.36 -6.12 7.91
C TYR A 232 -7.88 -6.22 7.76
N GLN A 233 -8.62 -6.03 8.85
CA GLN A 233 -10.08 -6.09 8.84
C GLN A 233 -10.68 -4.94 8.04
N PHE A 234 -10.12 -3.73 8.12
CA PHE A 234 -10.53 -2.60 7.29
C PHE A 234 -10.46 -2.95 5.79
N LEU A 235 -9.35 -3.50 5.31
CA LEU A 235 -9.25 -3.92 3.90
C LEU A 235 -10.23 -5.05 3.56
N CYS A 236 -10.46 -5.99 4.47
CA CYS A 236 -11.47 -7.04 4.29
C CYS A 236 -12.88 -6.46 4.13
N ASP A 237 -13.27 -5.50 4.97
CA ASP A 237 -14.58 -4.85 4.93
C ASP A 237 -14.81 -4.08 3.62
N HIS A 238 -13.73 -3.62 2.99
CA HIS A 238 -13.74 -2.91 1.70
C HIS A 238 -13.61 -3.84 0.48
N ASP A 239 -13.55 -5.15 0.69
CA ASP A 239 -13.29 -6.15 -0.35
C ASP A 239 -11.95 -5.88 -1.07
N ALA A 240 -10.98 -5.30 -0.36
CA ALA A 240 -9.67 -4.91 -0.85
C ALA A 240 -8.62 -5.97 -0.51
N PHE A 241 -7.56 -6.01 -1.32
CA PHE A 241 -6.45 -6.94 -1.14
C PHE A 241 -5.13 -6.27 -1.49
N ASP A 242 -4.21 -6.32 -0.54
CA ASP A 242 -2.82 -5.97 -0.73
C ASP A 242 -1.98 -7.26 -0.79
N PRO A 243 -1.44 -7.62 -1.96
CA PRO A 243 -0.72 -8.87 -2.15
C PRO A 243 0.69 -8.86 -1.55
N ALA A 244 1.13 -7.73 -0.98
CA ALA A 244 2.48 -7.56 -0.44
C ALA A 244 3.60 -7.91 -1.43
N ILE A 245 3.37 -7.69 -2.72
CA ILE A 245 4.37 -7.98 -3.76
C ILE A 245 5.46 -6.92 -3.70
N ASP A 246 6.69 -7.37 -3.49
CA ASP A 246 7.87 -6.52 -3.61
C ASP A 246 8.04 -6.06 -5.06
N CYS A 247 8.11 -4.74 -5.23
CA CYS A 247 8.24 -4.06 -6.51
C CYS A 247 9.55 -4.43 -7.20
N GLY A 248 10.62 -4.65 -6.42
CA GLY A 248 11.90 -5.13 -6.93
C GLY A 248 11.77 -6.48 -7.64
N ASN A 249 10.88 -7.36 -7.16
CA ASN A 249 10.62 -8.64 -7.83
C ASN A 249 9.81 -8.49 -9.12
N LEU A 250 8.93 -7.49 -9.22
CA LEU A 250 8.16 -7.22 -10.45
C LEU A 250 8.98 -6.51 -11.51
N LEU A 251 9.90 -5.63 -11.09
CA LEU A 251 10.71 -4.79 -11.98
C LEU A 251 12.06 -5.44 -12.34
N GLY A 252 12.46 -6.51 -11.64
CA GLY A 252 13.79 -7.14 -11.77
C GLY A 252 14.84 -6.42 -10.92
N GLU A 253 16.10 -6.89 -10.96
CA GLU A 253 17.21 -6.27 -10.21
C GLU A 253 17.39 -4.80 -10.58
N TYR A 254 16.79 -3.91 -9.78
CA TYR A 254 17.06 -2.48 -9.77
C TYR A 254 18.29 -2.21 -8.87
N PHE A 255 19.41 -2.87 -9.17
CA PHE A 255 20.67 -2.60 -8.48
C PHE A 255 21.50 -1.59 -9.26
N LEU A 256 21.53 -0.35 -8.74
CA LEU A 256 22.63 0.62 -8.78
C LEU A 256 23.80 0.25 -9.71
N SER A 257 23.73 0.66 -10.97
CA SER A 257 24.91 1.04 -11.74
C SER A 257 25.04 2.57 -11.81
N VAL A 258 24.86 3.25 -10.68
CA VAL A 258 25.51 4.56 -10.48
C VAL A 258 26.84 4.30 -9.78
N ALA A 259 27.74 3.64 -10.50
CA ALA A 259 29.14 3.54 -10.12
C ALA A 259 30.01 3.76 -11.37
N ILE A 260 30.51 4.99 -11.45
CA ILE A 260 31.69 5.46 -12.18
C ILE A 260 31.48 5.75 -13.68
N ALA A 261 31.12 7.00 -13.96
CA ALA A 261 31.68 7.74 -15.09
C ALA A 261 32.10 9.13 -14.60
N THR A 262 33.28 9.20 -13.99
CA THR A 262 34.12 10.41 -13.94
C THR A 262 35.13 10.36 -15.07
#